data_AF-R3W490-F1
#
_entry.id   AF-R3W490-F1
#
_cell.length_a   1.000
_cell.length_b   1.000
_cell.length_c   1.000
_cell.angle_alpha   90.00
_cell.angle_beta   90.00
_cell.angle_gamma   90.00
#
_symmetry.space_group_name_H-M   'P 1'
#
loop_
_entity.id
_entity.type
_entity.pdbx_description
1 polymer ?
#
loop_
_entity_poly.entity_id
_entity_poly.type
_entity_poly.pdbx_seq_one_letter_code
_entity_poly.pdbx_strand_id
1 'polypeptide(L)'
;MKKIIFGVLLGSILLFGAAYGLLGESYQLADISQQKYKISLEEAIQLYQKETKQDSCTAISFDAPEDVENPSAASYNYVFEDGDTIVRIDPNTGKITKSKQKLVKMSQQKRKITLHELKQLPMPKDAMSKALKRVQGKNNQVISWRLQKNHVTPSYTVTVNQNHAQKRILVD
;
A
#
# COMPACT_ATOMS: atom_id res chain seq x y z
N MET A 1 -13.84 -35.85 -18.34
CA MET A 1 -13.52 -35.01 -17.15
C MET A 1 -12.08 -35.26 -16.71
N LYS A 2 -11.14 -34.36 -17.01
CA LYS A 2 -9.78 -34.37 -16.44
C LYS A 2 -9.28 -32.93 -16.23
N LYS A 3 -9.15 -32.63 -14.93
CA LYS A 3 -8.57 -31.52 -14.16
C LYS A 3 -7.70 -30.50 -14.93
N ILE A 4 -8.18 -29.26 -14.97
CA ILE A 4 -7.39 -28.07 -15.34
C ILE A 4 -6.47 -27.74 -14.17
N ILE A 5 -5.17 -27.81 -14.39
CA ILE A 5 -4.15 -27.36 -13.43
C ILE A 5 -4.07 -25.84 -13.58
N PHE A 6 -4.58 -25.11 -12.59
CA PHE A 6 -4.37 -23.66 -12.47
C PHE A 6 -2.90 -23.42 -12.14
N GLY A 7 -2.11 -23.06 -13.15
CA GLY A 7 -0.76 -22.53 -12.96
C GLY A 7 -0.84 -21.17 -12.29
N VAL A 8 -0.38 -21.10 -11.04
CA VAL A 8 -0.15 -19.83 -10.33
C VAL A 8 0.96 -19.09 -11.09
N LEU A 9 0.59 -18.04 -11.81
CA LEU A 9 1.53 -17.09 -12.39
C LEU A 9 2.17 -16.31 -11.23
N LEU A 10 3.34 -16.78 -10.80
CA LEU A 10 4.31 -16.04 -9.98
C LEU A 10 4.76 -14.79 -10.77
N GLY A 11 4.00 -13.71 -10.62
CA GLY A 11 4.40 -12.38 -11.08
C GLY A 11 5.54 -11.86 -10.22
N SER A 12 6.75 -11.89 -10.80
CA SER A 12 7.94 -11.07 -10.51
C SER A 12 8.10 -10.53 -9.07
N ILE A 13 9.11 -11.10 -8.42
CA ILE A 13 9.61 -10.82 -7.09
C ILE A 13 10.12 -9.37 -7.01
N LEU A 14 9.47 -8.51 -6.20
CA LEU A 14 10.17 -7.40 -5.54
C LEU A 14 10.85 -8.00 -4.31
N LEU A 15 12.14 -8.29 -4.45
CA LEU A 15 13.02 -8.73 -3.38
C LEU A 15 13.21 -7.57 -2.40
N PHE A 16 12.43 -7.53 -1.32
CA PHE A 16 12.82 -6.76 -0.15
C PHE A 16 13.62 -7.68 0.76
N GLY A 17 14.94 -7.52 0.72
CA GLY A 17 15.84 -8.21 1.62
C GLY A 17 17.26 -8.23 1.12
N ALA A 18 18.08 -7.31 1.63
CA ALA A 18 19.35 -7.61 2.30
C ALA A 18 20.25 -6.37 2.34
N ALA A 19 20.04 -5.54 3.36
CA ALA A 19 21.11 -4.72 3.95
C ALA A 19 20.78 -4.46 5.43
N TYR A 20 20.45 -5.52 6.19
CA TYR A 20 20.43 -5.45 7.65
C TYR A 20 21.69 -6.15 8.16
N GLY A 21 22.78 -5.38 8.18
CA GLY A 21 24.06 -5.78 8.74
C GLY A 21 24.68 -4.56 9.40
N LEU A 22 24.72 -4.60 10.73
CA LEU A 22 25.33 -3.67 11.68
C LEU A 22 24.34 -2.68 12.34
N LEU A 23 24.30 -2.77 13.67
CA LEU A 23 23.59 -1.92 14.65
C LEU A 23 22.15 -2.34 15.02
N GLY A 24 22.06 -3.41 15.82
CA GLY A 24 21.68 -3.31 17.24
C GLY A 24 20.28 -2.88 17.67
N GLU A 25 19.45 -2.27 16.82
CA GLU A 25 18.04 -2.01 17.12
C GLU A 25 17.21 -2.37 15.90
N SER A 26 16.39 -3.41 16.04
CA SER A 26 15.39 -3.75 15.04
C SER A 26 14.39 -2.59 14.98
N TYR A 27 14.56 -1.68 14.03
CA TYR A 27 13.52 -0.72 13.65
C TYR A 27 12.34 -1.51 13.12
N GLN A 28 11.48 -1.99 14.02
CA GLN A 28 10.18 -2.50 13.66
C GLN A 28 9.40 -1.29 13.16
N LEU A 29 9.22 -1.21 11.85
CA LEU A 29 8.23 -0.31 11.26
C LEU A 29 6.94 -0.47 12.08
N ALA A 30 6.49 0.63 12.69
CA ALA A 30 5.41 0.58 13.66
C ALA A 30 4.13 0.03 13.01
N ASP A 31 3.40 -0.81 13.75
CA ASP A 31 2.16 -1.45 13.28
C ASP A 31 1.12 -0.39 12.89
N ILE A 32 0.91 -0.19 11.59
CA ILE A 32 0.04 0.88 11.09
C ILE A 32 -1.43 0.66 11.46
N SER A 33 -1.81 -0.57 11.83
CA SER A 33 -3.17 -0.88 12.26
C SER A 33 -3.51 -0.32 13.65
N GLN A 34 -2.49 -0.04 14.47
CA GLN A 34 -2.63 0.49 15.82
C GLN A 34 -2.41 2.01 15.89
N GLN A 35 -1.98 2.62 14.79
CA GLN A 35 -1.66 4.04 14.74
C GLN A 35 -2.90 4.90 14.45
N LYS A 36 -2.89 6.12 14.99
CA LYS A 36 -3.85 7.17 14.66
C LYS A 36 -3.12 8.28 13.93
N TYR A 37 -3.60 8.61 12.74
CA TYR A 37 -3.07 9.69 11.92
C TYR A 37 -4.03 10.89 11.96
N LYS A 38 -3.49 12.10 11.77
CA LYS A 38 -4.29 13.33 11.80
C LYS A 38 -5.13 13.51 10.53
N ILE A 39 -4.59 13.09 9.39
CA ILE A 39 -5.24 13.14 8.09
C ILE A 39 -5.85 11.78 7.80
N SER A 40 -7.17 11.76 7.65
CA SER A 40 -7.92 10.59 7.22
C SER A 40 -7.68 10.28 5.74
N LEU A 41 -8.04 9.06 5.31
CA LEU A 41 -8.00 8.70 3.89
C LEU A 41 -8.91 9.62 3.06
N GLU A 42 -10.08 9.99 3.58
CA GLU A 42 -11.02 10.87 2.86
C GLU A 42 -10.41 12.25 2.63
N GLU A 43 -9.78 12.84 3.66
CA GLU A 43 -9.07 14.12 3.52
C GLU A 43 -7.88 14.00 2.56
N ALA A 44 -7.13 12.89 2.60
CA ALA A 44 -6.06 12.65 1.65
C ALA A 44 -6.56 12.57 0.20
N ILE A 45 -7.72 11.94 -0.05
CA ILE A 45 -8.38 11.91 -1.37
C ILE A 45 -8.75 13.33 -1.83
N GLN A 46 -9.28 14.16 -0.92
CA GLN A 46 -9.63 15.55 -1.23
C GLN A 46 -8.38 16.40 -1.55
N LEU A 47 -7.30 16.24 -0.79
CA LEU A 47 -6.02 16.89 -1.03
C LEU A 47 -5.44 16.48 -2.39
N TYR A 48 -5.45 15.18 -2.72
CA TYR A 48 -5.04 14.68 -4.02
C TYR A 48 -5.85 15.32 -5.16
N GLN A 49 -7.18 15.33 -5.06
CA GLN A 49 -8.07 15.92 -6.07
C GLN A 49 -7.79 17.40 -6.27
N LYS A 50 -7.67 18.15 -5.17
CA LYS A 50 -7.40 19.59 -5.19
C LYS A 50 -6.07 19.90 -5.88
N GLU A 51 -5.06 19.10 -5.60
CA GLU A 51 -3.67 19.32 -6.00
C GLU A 51 -3.38 18.84 -7.44
N THR A 52 -4.06 17.80 -7.92
CA THR A 52 -3.82 17.22 -9.26
C THR A 52 -4.89 17.60 -10.28
N LYS A 53 -6.07 18.04 -9.81
CA LYS A 53 -7.29 18.19 -10.63
C LYS A 53 -7.78 16.89 -11.26
N GLN A 54 -7.24 15.74 -10.87
CA GLN A 54 -7.68 14.42 -11.33
C GLN A 54 -8.89 13.95 -10.52
N ASP A 55 -9.79 13.21 -11.17
CA ASP A 55 -10.97 12.59 -10.57
C ASP A 55 -10.80 11.08 -10.33
N SER A 56 -9.59 10.58 -10.57
CA SER A 56 -9.27 9.17 -10.54
C SER A 56 -7.77 8.94 -10.26
N CYS A 57 -7.44 7.73 -9.83
CA CYS A 57 -6.08 7.23 -9.76
C CYS A 57 -6.06 5.74 -10.15
N THR A 58 -4.89 5.20 -10.44
CA THR A 58 -4.71 3.76 -10.75
C THR A 58 -4.51 2.91 -9.49
N ALA A 59 -3.96 3.50 -8.43
CA ALA A 59 -3.83 2.85 -7.13
C ALA A 59 -3.69 3.90 -6.02
N ILE A 60 -3.99 3.47 -4.80
CA ILE A 60 -3.62 4.19 -3.58
C ILE A 60 -3.00 3.20 -2.58
N SER A 61 -1.87 3.56 -1.97
CA SER A 61 -1.25 2.79 -0.89
C SER A 61 -0.98 3.63 0.35
N PHE A 62 -0.62 2.94 1.42
CA PHE A 62 -0.04 3.52 2.62
C PHE A 62 1.22 2.75 2.96
N ASP A 63 2.35 3.39 2.72
CA ASP A 63 3.68 2.80 2.82
C ASP A 63 4.71 3.83 3.29
N ALA A 64 5.83 3.33 3.78
CA ALA A 64 7.00 4.13 4.08
C ALA A 64 7.92 4.11 2.83
N PRO A 65 8.61 5.21 2.50
CA PRO A 65 9.53 5.24 1.37
C PRO A 65 10.61 4.16 1.50
N GLU A 66 10.99 3.55 0.37
CA GLU A 66 11.99 2.47 0.32
C GLU A 66 13.42 2.99 0.54
N ASP A 67 13.69 4.21 0.05
CA ASP A 67 15.03 4.81 0.00
C ASP A 67 15.23 5.88 1.09
N VAL A 68 14.97 5.56 2.35
CA VAL A 68 15.35 6.46 3.44
C VAL A 68 16.70 6.02 3.97
N GLU A 69 17.74 6.81 3.69
CA GLU A 69 19.09 6.64 4.26
C GLU A 69 19.06 6.51 5.79
N ASN A 70 18.02 7.08 6.41
CA ASN A 70 17.71 6.92 7.82
C ASN A 70 16.30 6.31 8.03
N PRO A 71 16.20 4.99 8.29
CA PRO A 71 14.92 4.32 8.57
C PRO A 71 14.12 4.93 9.74
N SER A 72 14.79 5.59 10.69
CA SER A 72 14.12 6.28 11.80
C SER A 72 13.37 7.55 11.37
N ALA A 73 13.69 8.09 10.19
CA ALA A 73 13.00 9.22 9.57
C ALA A 73 11.92 8.80 8.56
N ALA A 74 11.75 7.49 8.31
CA ALA A 74 10.77 6.99 7.37
C ALA A 74 9.35 7.23 7.90
N SER A 75 8.67 8.26 7.37
CA SER A 75 7.26 8.50 7.65
C SER A 75 6.39 7.77 6.65
N TYR A 76 5.31 7.14 7.13
CA TYR A 76 4.28 6.60 6.26
C TYR A 76 3.60 7.71 5.47
N ASN A 77 3.18 7.43 4.24
CA ASN A 77 2.47 8.36 3.38
C ASN A 77 1.27 7.68 2.73
N TYR A 78 0.19 8.44 2.49
CA TYR A 78 -0.76 8.06 1.46
C TYR A 78 -0.10 8.29 0.09
N VAL A 79 -0.04 7.26 -0.74
CA VAL A 79 0.62 7.30 -2.05
C VAL A 79 -0.40 7.04 -3.14
N PHE A 80 -0.68 8.05 -3.94
CA PHE A 80 -1.55 7.97 -5.11
C PHE A 80 -0.71 7.78 -6.36
N GLU A 81 -1.05 6.78 -7.17
CA GLU A 81 -0.45 6.55 -8.48
C GLU A 81 -1.45 6.86 -9.59
N ASP A 82 -1.08 7.69 -10.56
CA ASP A 82 -1.81 7.85 -11.81
C ASP A 82 -0.83 7.88 -13.00
N GLY A 83 -0.71 6.74 -13.68
CA GLY A 83 0.26 6.57 -14.76
C GLY A 83 1.70 6.76 -14.31
N ASP A 84 2.41 7.73 -14.89
CA ASP A 84 3.79 8.08 -14.56
C ASP A 84 3.89 9.01 -13.33
N THR A 85 2.76 9.44 -12.76
CA THR A 85 2.73 10.41 -11.66
C THR A 85 2.47 9.71 -10.33
N ILE A 86 3.30 10.03 -9.33
CA ILE A 86 3.10 9.66 -7.93
C ILE A 86 2.90 10.92 -7.10
N VAL A 87 1.84 10.93 -6.28
CA VAL A 87 1.58 11.96 -5.28
C VAL A 87 1.61 11.33 -3.89
N ARG A 88 2.48 11.82 -3.01
CA ARG A 88 2.54 11.39 -1.60
C ARG A 88 1.99 12.46 -0.70
N ILE A 89 1.17 12.06 0.26
CA ILE A 89 0.55 12.94 1.25
C ILE A 89 0.92 12.42 2.64
N ASP A 90 1.60 13.25 3.42
CA ASP A 90 1.97 12.95 4.79
C ASP A 90 0.71 12.92 5.67
N PRO A 91 0.46 11.84 6.41
CA PRO A 91 -0.78 11.62 7.13
C PRO A 91 -0.86 12.37 8.47
N ASN A 92 0.22 13.05 8.88
CA ASN A 92 0.28 13.85 10.10
C ASN A 92 0.28 15.36 9.83
N THR A 93 0.75 15.77 8.66
CA THR A 93 0.92 17.18 8.30
C THR A 93 0.10 17.60 7.08
N GLY A 94 -0.35 16.65 6.26
CA GLY A 94 -0.99 16.93 4.97
C GLY A 94 -0.03 17.44 3.90
N LYS A 95 1.27 17.47 4.16
CA LYS A 95 2.29 17.90 3.19
C LYS A 95 2.24 17.00 1.96
N ILE A 96 2.19 17.64 0.78
CA ILE A 96 2.13 16.93 -0.49
C ILE A 96 3.49 16.97 -1.19
N THR A 97 3.91 15.84 -1.75
CA THR A 97 5.04 15.76 -2.67
C THR A 97 4.63 15.06 -3.96
N LYS A 98 5.17 15.54 -5.09
CA LYS A 98 4.89 15.00 -6.42
C LYS A 98 6.19 14.51 -7.03
N SER A 99 6.14 13.35 -7.67
CA SER A 99 7.28 12.78 -8.38
C SER A 99 6.80 12.03 -9.61
N LYS A 100 7.71 11.85 -10.58
CA LYS A 100 7.47 10.95 -11.71
C LYS A 100 8.12 9.61 -11.45
N GLN A 101 7.46 8.53 -11.86
CA GLN A 101 8.02 7.18 -11.89
C GLN A 101 8.26 6.74 -13.33
N LYS A 102 9.32 5.95 -13.55
CA LYS A 102 9.52 5.29 -14.85
C LYS A 102 8.44 4.22 -15.01
N LEU A 103 7.61 4.37 -16.05
CA LEU A 103 6.67 3.33 -16.44
C LEU A 103 7.43 2.09 -16.90
N VAL A 104 7.33 1.00 -16.15
CA VAL A 104 7.82 -0.31 -16.61
C VAL A 104 6.87 -0.79 -17.69
N LYS A 105 7.37 -1.00 -18.92
CA LYS A 105 6.60 -1.35 -20.14
C LYS A 105 5.77 -2.65 -20.06
N MET A 106 5.71 -3.34 -18.91
CA MET A 106 5.05 -4.64 -18.75
C MET A 106 3.86 -4.67 -17.78
N SER A 107 3.39 -3.54 -17.23
CA SER A 107 2.15 -3.61 -16.45
C SER A 107 0.96 -3.50 -17.39
N GLN A 108 0.11 -4.53 -17.40
CA GLN A 108 -1.27 -4.48 -17.89
C GLN A 108 -1.86 -3.09 -17.59
N GLN A 109 -2.55 -2.51 -18.57
CA GLN A 109 -3.18 -1.19 -18.48
C GLN A 109 -3.93 -1.07 -17.14
N LYS A 110 -3.30 -0.42 -16.15
CA LYS A 110 -3.81 -0.38 -14.78
C LYS A 110 -5.16 0.33 -14.84
N ARG A 111 -6.21 -0.35 -14.37
CA ARG A 111 -7.56 0.22 -14.39
C ARG A 111 -7.63 1.37 -13.39
N LYS A 112 -8.23 2.48 -13.82
CA LYS A 112 -8.50 3.61 -12.94
C LYS A 112 -9.62 3.27 -11.94
N ILE A 113 -9.47 3.80 -10.74
CA ILE A 113 -10.47 3.86 -9.68
C ILE A 113 -10.87 5.33 -9.57
N THR A 114 -12.17 5.62 -9.65
CA THR A 114 -12.63 7.00 -9.47
C THR A 114 -12.52 7.40 -8.00
N LEU A 115 -12.28 8.69 -7.71
CA LEU A 115 -12.24 9.15 -6.32
C LEU A 115 -13.60 9.01 -5.62
N HIS A 116 -14.69 9.00 -6.39
CA HIS A 116 -16.02 8.67 -5.88
C HIS A 116 -16.11 7.21 -5.44
N GLU A 117 -15.66 6.27 -6.28
CA GLU A 117 -15.57 4.84 -5.95
C GLU A 117 -14.71 4.62 -4.69
N LEU A 118 -13.56 5.30 -4.57
CA LEU A 118 -12.69 5.18 -3.39
C LEU A 118 -13.40 5.52 -2.06
N LYS A 119 -14.28 6.52 -2.05
CA LYS A 119 -15.01 6.94 -0.85
C LYS A 119 -16.10 5.95 -0.43
N GLN A 120 -16.50 5.04 -1.31
CA GLN A 120 -17.53 4.03 -1.04
C GLN A 120 -16.95 2.67 -0.64
N LEU A 121 -15.63 2.49 -0.79
CA LEU A 121 -14.97 1.23 -0.46
C LEU A 121 -14.79 1.07 1.05
N PRO A 122 -14.64 -0.18 1.54
CA PRO A 122 -14.31 -0.44 2.93
C PRO A 122 -13.10 0.37 3.39
N MET A 123 -13.14 0.88 4.62
CA MET A 123 -12.04 1.65 5.17
C MET A 123 -10.78 0.78 5.30
N PRO A 124 -9.57 1.34 5.12
CA PRO A 124 -8.34 0.57 5.27
C PRO A 124 -8.23 -0.13 6.63
N LYS A 125 -8.77 0.47 7.71
CA LYS A 125 -8.81 -0.15 9.04
C LYS A 125 -9.55 -1.49 9.05
N ASP A 126 -10.66 -1.59 8.32
CA ASP A 126 -11.43 -2.83 8.22
C ASP A 126 -10.69 -3.87 7.38
N ALA A 127 -10.04 -3.44 6.29
CA ALA A 127 -9.21 -4.30 5.46
C ALA A 127 -8.02 -4.88 6.27
N MET A 128 -7.34 -4.04 7.05
CA MET A 128 -6.26 -4.45 7.95
C MET A 128 -6.75 -5.43 9.04
N SER A 129 -7.89 -5.15 9.66
CA SER A 129 -8.49 -6.06 10.66
C SER A 129 -8.83 -7.43 10.04
N LYS A 130 -9.45 -7.44 8.85
CA LYS A 130 -9.72 -8.67 8.10
C LYS A 130 -8.43 -9.42 7.76
N ALA A 131 -7.38 -8.72 7.33
CA ALA A 131 -6.10 -9.33 7.01
C ALA A 131 -5.45 -10.00 8.23
N LEU A 132 -5.40 -9.30 9.37
CA LEU A 132 -4.85 -9.84 10.61
C LEU A 132 -5.58 -11.10 11.08
N LYS A 133 -6.91 -11.17 10.93
CA LYS A 133 -7.70 -12.38 11.24
C LYS A 133 -7.38 -13.57 10.35
N ARG A 134 -6.91 -13.35 9.11
CA ARG A 134 -6.52 -14.42 8.16
C ARG A 134 -5.11 -14.95 8.44
N VAL A 135 -4.29 -14.21 9.19
CA VAL A 135 -2.93 -14.63 9.55
C VAL A 135 -2.96 -15.30 10.92
N GLN A 136 -2.72 -16.61 10.95
CA GLN A 136 -2.57 -17.36 12.20
C GLN A 136 -1.33 -16.87 12.98
N GLY A 137 -1.32 -16.96 14.31
CA GLY A 137 -0.17 -16.58 15.15
C GLY A 137 -0.39 -15.29 15.96
N LYS A 138 0.56 -14.97 16.84
CA LYS A 138 0.54 -13.76 17.70
C LYS A 138 1.56 -12.74 17.17
N ASN A 139 1.41 -11.48 17.56
CA ASN A 139 2.33 -10.38 17.24
C ASN A 139 2.47 -10.09 15.74
N ASN A 140 1.40 -10.33 14.97
CA ASN A 140 1.33 -9.91 13.57
C ASN A 140 1.19 -8.39 13.52
N GLN A 141 2.02 -7.72 12.72
CA GLN A 141 2.02 -6.26 12.56
C GLN A 141 1.68 -5.91 11.12
N VAL A 142 0.78 -4.96 10.89
CA VAL A 142 0.57 -4.45 9.53
C VAL A 142 1.65 -3.42 9.22
N ILE A 143 2.31 -3.55 8.06
CA ILE A 143 3.36 -2.62 7.63
C ILE A 143 2.97 -1.79 6.41
N SER A 144 2.02 -2.25 5.59
CA SER A 144 1.50 -1.45 4.48
C SER A 144 0.17 -1.98 3.99
N TRP A 145 -0.56 -1.15 3.25
CA TRP A 145 -1.69 -1.59 2.45
C TRP A 145 -1.68 -0.92 1.08
N ARG A 146 -2.28 -1.58 0.09
CA ARG A 146 -2.45 -1.07 -1.26
C ARG A 146 -3.82 -1.42 -1.79
N LEU A 147 -4.54 -0.45 -2.29
CA LEU A 147 -5.80 -0.61 -3.00
C LEU A 147 -5.58 -0.37 -4.50
N GLN A 148 -5.92 -1.36 -5.31
CA GLN A 148 -5.78 -1.31 -6.76
C GLN A 148 -6.84 -2.17 -7.45
N LYS A 149 -7.07 -1.92 -8.74
CA LYS A 149 -8.07 -2.59 -9.55
C LYS A 149 -7.40 -3.55 -10.54
N ASN A 150 -7.11 -4.76 -10.07
CA ASN A 150 -6.54 -5.83 -10.91
C ASN A 150 -7.60 -6.47 -11.82
N HIS A 151 -8.86 -6.49 -11.39
CA HIS A 151 -10.00 -7.03 -12.14
C HIS A 151 -11.16 -6.01 -12.20
N VAL A 152 -12.42 -6.45 -12.09
CA VAL A 152 -13.61 -5.59 -12.16
C VAL A 152 -13.79 -4.77 -10.89
N THR A 153 -13.39 -5.31 -9.74
CA THR A 153 -13.57 -4.68 -8.42
C THR A 153 -12.21 -4.28 -7.84
N PRO A 154 -12.08 -3.09 -7.22
CA PRO A 154 -10.91 -2.74 -6.42
C PRO A 154 -10.76 -3.68 -5.22
N SER A 155 -9.53 -4.03 -4.87
CA SER A 155 -9.22 -4.92 -3.74
C SER A 155 -8.01 -4.43 -2.98
N TYR A 156 -8.01 -4.61 -1.66
CA TYR A 156 -6.85 -4.31 -0.82
C TYR A 156 -5.85 -5.47 -0.83
N THR A 157 -4.56 -5.15 -0.93
CA THR A 157 -3.46 -6.02 -0.55
C THR A 157 -2.85 -5.45 0.73
N VAL A 158 -2.95 -6.18 1.83
CA VAL A 158 -2.38 -5.79 3.13
C VAL A 158 -1.11 -6.59 3.37
N THR A 159 -0.01 -5.90 3.66
CA THR A 159 1.27 -6.55 4.00
C THR A 159 1.39 -6.64 5.51
N VAL A 160 1.56 -7.86 6.00
CA VAL A 160 1.69 -8.19 7.43
C VAL A 160 3.08 -8.76 7.67
N ASN A 161 3.78 -8.22 8.65
CA ASN A 161 5.00 -8.82 9.19
C ASN A 161 4.63 -9.87 10.24
N GLN A 162 5.13 -11.09 10.05
CA GLN A 162 4.93 -12.22 10.92
C GLN A 162 6.24 -13.00 11.07
N ASN A 163 6.76 -13.13 12.29
CA ASN A 163 7.97 -13.92 12.58
C ASN A 163 9.15 -13.55 11.65
N HIS A 164 9.38 -12.26 11.42
CA HIS A 164 10.40 -11.73 10.50
C HIS A 164 10.17 -12.02 9.02
N ALA A 165 9.02 -12.57 8.64
CA ALA A 165 8.60 -12.77 7.26
C ALA A 165 7.41 -11.87 6.90
N GLN A 166 7.40 -11.37 5.67
CA GLN A 166 6.27 -10.59 5.16
C GLN A 166 5.26 -11.49 4.44
N LYS A 167 3.98 -11.34 4.77
CA LYS A 167 2.86 -11.98 4.09
C LYS A 167 1.96 -10.93 3.46
N ARG A 168 1.57 -11.13 2.19
CA ARG A 168 0.62 -10.28 1.48
C ARG A 168 -0.75 -10.95 1.48
N ILE A 169 -1.74 -10.26 2.03
CA ILE A 169 -3.10 -10.78 2.18
C ILE A 169 -4.03 -9.94 1.30
N LEU A 170 -4.67 -10.58 0.33
CA LEU A 170 -5.73 -9.97 -0.47
C LEU A 170 -7.01 -9.87 0.37
N VAL A 171 -7.67 -8.72 0.35
CA VAL A 171 -8.92 -8.45 1.04
C VAL A 171 -9.86 -7.70 0.11
N ASP A 172 -11.03 -8.28 -0.12
CA ASP A 172 -12.13 -7.68 -0.87
C ASP A 172 -13.02 -6.80 0.03
#